data_AF-A0A9Y1BKD6-F1
#
_entry.id   AF-A0A9Y1BKD6-F1
#
_cell.length_a   1.000
_cell.length_b   1.000
_cell.length_c   1.000
_cell.angle_alpha   90.00
_cell.angle_beta   90.00
_cell.angle_gamma   90.00
#
_symmetry.space_group_name_H-M   'P 1'
#
loop_
_entity.id
_entity.type
_entity.pdbx_description
1 polymer ?
#
loop_
_entity_poly.entity_id
_entity_poly.type
_entity_poly.pdbx_seq_one_letter_code
_entity_poly.pdbx_strand_id
1 'polypeptide(L)'
;MKKAVYLTKFVFIVLILSYSAIITFSENTNENDYFFSINLLSPNPSCCPNEYAYQMEEELPKIGINISHHESTGWGNIMPRTWGYPVGEEGKFDYIPTYEEGGYDILFVGWCWKLDWDPTGLFDSPSIVPNGDNVYQYNNPEFDTKLVEYTTELNDEERIEKAKELQAIIYEDLPAITMT
;
A
#
# COMPACT_ATOMS: atom_id res chain seq x y z
N MET A 1 73.90 14.01 -19.33
CA MET A 1 73.10 12.77 -19.46
C MET A 1 72.19 12.45 -18.28
N LYS A 2 72.57 12.68 -17.00
CA LYS A 2 71.70 12.34 -15.85
C LYS A 2 70.43 13.20 -15.69
N LYS A 3 70.42 14.48 -16.11
CA LYS A 3 69.24 15.38 -15.98
C LYS A 3 68.05 14.99 -16.89
N ALA A 4 68.30 14.43 -18.07
CA ALA A 4 67.24 14.01 -18.99
C ALA A 4 66.44 12.81 -18.45
N VAL A 5 67.11 11.89 -17.76
CA VAL A 5 66.47 10.68 -17.17
C VAL A 5 65.52 11.03 -16.01
N TYR A 6 65.82 12.06 -15.23
CA TYR A 6 64.93 12.52 -14.16
C TYR A 6 63.70 13.26 -14.69
N LEU A 7 63.84 14.02 -15.78
CA LEU A 7 62.72 14.73 -16.40
C LEU A 7 61.72 13.75 -17.04
N THR A 8 62.22 12.69 -17.70
CA THR A 8 61.36 11.65 -18.30
C THR A 8 60.64 10.81 -17.24
N LYS A 9 61.30 10.52 -16.09
CA LYS A 9 60.65 9.81 -14.97
C LYS A 9 59.62 10.67 -14.23
N PHE A 10 59.84 11.98 -14.15
CA PHE A 10 58.90 12.91 -13.50
C PHE A 10 57.63 13.11 -14.33
N VAL A 11 57.75 13.24 -15.66
CA VAL A 11 56.61 13.35 -16.57
C VAL A 11 55.74 12.08 -16.57
N PHE A 12 56.35 10.89 -16.41
CA PHE A 12 55.61 9.63 -16.31
C PHE A 12 54.80 9.50 -15.01
N ILE A 13 55.32 9.99 -13.88
CA ILE A 13 54.61 9.94 -12.58
C ILE A 13 53.43 10.92 -12.55
N VAL A 14 53.56 12.08 -13.19
CA VAL A 14 52.47 13.08 -13.26
C VAL A 14 51.33 12.61 -14.18
N LEU A 15 51.63 11.89 -15.27
CA LEU A 15 50.62 11.30 -16.16
C LEU A 15 49.82 10.15 -15.52
N ILE A 16 50.43 9.42 -14.58
CA ILE A 16 49.77 8.37 -13.80
C ILE A 16 48.86 8.97 -12.71
N LEU A 17 49.20 10.16 -12.18
CA LEU A 17 48.39 10.86 -11.18
C LEU A 17 47.22 11.67 -11.79
N SER A 18 47.26 12.01 -13.08
CA SER A 18 46.11 12.59 -13.80
C SER A 18 45.06 11.54 -14.20
N TYR A 19 45.39 10.25 -14.06
CA TYR A 19 44.43 9.15 -14.03
C TYR A 19 43.92 8.96 -12.59
N SER A 20 43.65 10.07 -11.89
CA SER A 20 42.79 10.05 -10.72
C SER A 20 41.46 9.47 -11.18
N ALA A 21 41.22 8.25 -10.71
CA ALA A 21 40.06 7.45 -11.01
C ALA A 21 38.80 8.32 -10.98
N ILE A 22 38.23 8.56 -12.16
CA ILE A 22 36.78 8.65 -12.26
C ILE A 22 36.32 7.23 -11.96
N ILE A 23 36.22 6.90 -10.68
CA ILE A 23 35.27 5.89 -10.25
C ILE A 23 33.95 6.55 -10.56
N THR A 24 33.45 6.35 -11.78
CA THR A 24 32.00 6.24 -11.92
C THR A 24 31.64 5.16 -10.91
N PHE A 25 31.09 5.58 -9.77
CA PHE A 25 30.03 4.79 -9.21
C PHE A 25 29.06 4.67 -10.38
N SER A 26 29.17 3.55 -11.11
CA SER A 26 27.95 2.92 -11.52
C SER A 26 27.20 2.85 -10.20
N GLU A 27 26.14 3.64 -10.04
CA GLU A 27 25.02 3.06 -9.34
C GLU A 27 24.94 1.67 -9.96
N ASN A 28 25.29 0.65 -9.18
CA ASN A 28 24.58 -0.57 -9.36
C ASN A 28 23.14 -0.08 -9.28
N THR A 29 22.50 0.09 -10.43
CA THR A 29 21.09 -0.21 -10.54
C THR A 29 21.07 -1.68 -10.13
N ASN A 30 21.12 -1.90 -8.80
CA ASN A 30 20.64 -3.11 -8.22
C ASN A 30 19.25 -3.13 -8.85
N GLU A 31 19.08 -4.06 -9.79
CA GLU A 31 17.81 -4.70 -9.96
C GLU A 31 17.37 -4.97 -8.53
N ASN A 32 16.57 -4.05 -7.98
CA ASN A 32 16.20 -4.10 -6.58
C ASN A 32 15.55 -5.47 -6.47
N ASP A 33 16.13 -6.34 -5.63
CA ASP A 33 15.66 -7.70 -5.50
C ASP A 33 14.32 -7.63 -4.76
N TYR A 34 13.27 -7.37 -5.54
CA TYR A 34 11.93 -7.15 -5.05
C TYR A 34 11.32 -8.51 -4.71
N PHE A 35 10.74 -8.62 -3.51
CA PHE A 35 10.09 -9.85 -3.07
C PHE A 35 8.85 -10.17 -3.91
N PHE A 36 8.09 -9.14 -4.25
CA PHE A 36 6.90 -9.19 -5.09
C PHE A 36 6.57 -7.78 -5.62
N SER A 37 5.59 -7.70 -6.52
CA SER A 37 5.06 -6.44 -7.06
C SER A 37 3.58 -6.30 -6.74
N ILE A 38 3.12 -5.06 -6.57
CA ILE A 38 1.72 -4.71 -6.36
C ILE A 38 1.32 -3.52 -7.23
N ASN A 39 0.03 -3.32 -7.41
CA ASN A 39 -0.54 -2.15 -8.07
C ASN A 39 -1.30 -1.26 -7.08
N LEU A 40 -1.17 0.05 -7.25
CA LEU A 40 -1.84 1.04 -6.42
C LEU A 40 -3.02 1.64 -7.20
N LEU A 41 -4.15 1.78 -6.53
CA LEU A 41 -5.36 2.41 -7.06
C LEU A 41 -5.74 3.59 -6.16
N SER A 42 -5.98 4.77 -6.73
CA SER A 42 -6.35 5.97 -5.96
C SER A 42 -7.35 6.88 -6.70
N PRO A 43 -8.24 7.57 -5.97
CA PRO A 43 -9.20 8.49 -6.58
C PRO A 43 -8.60 9.87 -6.95
N ASN A 44 -8.89 10.35 -8.15
CA ASN A 44 -8.56 11.69 -8.67
C ASN A 44 -9.85 12.56 -8.75
N PRO A 45 -9.88 13.84 -8.32
CA PRO A 45 -8.79 14.68 -7.81
C PRO A 45 -8.73 14.75 -6.28
N SER A 46 -8.82 13.61 -5.59
CA SER A 46 -8.72 13.64 -4.13
C SER A 46 -7.29 13.99 -3.72
N CYS A 47 -7.09 15.06 -2.95
CA CYS A 47 -5.74 15.50 -2.58
C CYS A 47 -5.06 14.50 -1.63
N CYS A 48 -5.74 14.05 -0.58
CA CYS A 48 -5.08 13.22 0.44
C CYS A 48 -4.81 11.77 -0.01
N PRO A 49 -5.80 10.97 -0.48
CA PRO A 49 -5.55 9.59 -0.90
C PRO A 49 -4.48 9.48 -2.00
N ASN A 50 -4.48 10.42 -2.94
CA ASN A 50 -3.54 10.42 -4.05
C ASN A 50 -2.11 10.79 -3.61
N GLU A 51 -1.97 11.76 -2.70
CA GLU A 51 -0.67 12.13 -2.13
C GLU A 51 -0.03 10.96 -1.36
N TYR A 52 -0.81 10.24 -0.55
CA TYR A 52 -0.32 9.04 0.13
C TYR A 52 0.04 7.92 -0.83
N ALA A 53 -0.71 7.75 -1.92
CA ALA A 53 -0.39 6.76 -2.96
C ALA A 53 0.96 7.06 -3.60
N TYR A 54 1.21 8.32 -3.99
CA TYR A 54 2.52 8.75 -4.51
C TYR A 54 3.64 8.54 -3.50
N GLN A 55 3.41 8.81 -2.22
CA GLN A 55 4.41 8.54 -1.18
C GLN A 55 4.74 7.04 -1.10
N MET A 56 3.73 6.15 -1.20
CA MET A 56 3.95 4.71 -1.15
C MET A 56 4.65 4.16 -2.40
N GLU A 57 4.52 4.83 -3.55
CA GLU A 57 5.36 4.52 -4.72
C GLU A 57 6.85 4.71 -4.45
N GLU A 58 7.22 5.65 -3.58
CA GLU A 58 8.61 5.89 -3.20
C GLU A 58 9.07 4.99 -2.04
N GLU A 59 8.21 4.75 -1.04
CA GLU A 59 8.59 4.05 0.19
C GLU A 59 8.58 2.52 0.07
N LEU A 60 7.60 1.93 -0.62
CA LEU A 60 7.48 0.48 -0.72
C LEU A 60 8.67 -0.18 -1.44
N PRO A 61 9.24 0.41 -2.52
CA PRO A 61 10.45 -0.12 -3.13
C PRO A 61 11.66 -0.18 -2.19
N LYS A 62 11.77 0.74 -1.23
CA LYS A 62 12.89 0.77 -0.27
C LYS A 62 12.90 -0.43 0.67
N ILE A 63 11.75 -1.07 0.87
CA ILE A 63 11.61 -2.29 1.65
C ILE A 63 11.46 -3.55 0.77
N GLY A 64 11.75 -3.44 -0.53
CA GLY A 64 11.74 -4.59 -1.45
C GLY A 64 10.36 -4.94 -2.02
N ILE A 65 9.38 -4.04 -2.00
CA ILE A 65 8.08 -4.23 -2.64
C ILE A 65 8.01 -3.33 -3.88
N ASN A 66 7.94 -3.93 -5.06
CA ASN A 66 7.85 -3.16 -6.31
C ASN A 66 6.43 -2.61 -6.54
N ILE A 67 6.34 -1.44 -7.16
CA ILE A 67 5.07 -0.94 -7.70
C ILE A 67 5.08 -1.16 -9.21
N SER A 68 4.21 -2.07 -9.69
CA SER A 68 4.06 -2.34 -11.12
C SER A 68 3.31 -1.22 -11.83
N HIS A 69 2.26 -0.71 -11.18
CA HIS A 69 1.42 0.35 -11.71
C HIS A 69 0.76 1.14 -10.58
N HIS A 70 0.60 2.45 -10.78
CA HIS A 70 -0.27 3.29 -9.97
C HIS A 70 -1.32 3.94 -10.88
N GLU A 71 -2.58 3.57 -10.70
CA GLU A 71 -3.72 4.17 -11.39
C GLU A 71 -4.39 5.23 -10.49
N SER A 72 -4.19 6.50 -10.83
CA SER A 72 -4.91 7.63 -10.24
C SER A 72 -6.07 8.04 -11.14
N THR A 73 -7.31 7.67 -10.78
CA THR A 73 -8.46 7.72 -11.69
C THR A 73 -9.78 8.09 -11.01
N GLY A 74 -10.86 8.26 -11.77
CA GLY A 74 -12.19 8.53 -11.25
C GLY A 74 -12.93 7.29 -10.76
N TRP A 75 -13.97 7.50 -9.95
CA TRP A 75 -14.82 6.42 -9.42
C TRP A 75 -15.46 5.52 -10.48
N GLY A 76 -15.62 5.99 -11.72
CA GLY A 76 -16.09 5.16 -12.83
C GLY A 76 -15.16 3.98 -13.18
N ASN A 77 -13.86 4.10 -12.89
CA ASN A 77 -12.89 3.01 -13.04
C ASN A 77 -12.67 2.24 -11.73
N ILE A 78 -12.77 2.92 -10.58
CA ILE A 78 -12.55 2.30 -9.27
C ILE A 78 -13.70 1.36 -8.92
N MET A 79 -14.95 1.83 -9.03
CA MET A 79 -16.12 1.07 -8.59
C MET A 79 -16.20 -0.34 -9.19
N PRO A 80 -16.03 -0.56 -10.51
CA PRO A 80 -16.08 -1.91 -11.08
C PRO A 80 -14.98 -2.86 -10.61
N ARG A 81 -13.87 -2.32 -10.08
CA ARG A 81 -12.74 -3.08 -9.55
C ARG A 81 -12.89 -3.39 -8.06
N THR A 82 -13.82 -2.73 -7.36
CA THR A 82 -13.97 -2.79 -5.90
C THR A 82 -15.43 -3.13 -5.53
N TRP A 83 -16.23 -2.17 -5.06
CA TRP A 83 -17.62 -2.34 -4.63
C TRP A 83 -18.55 -2.94 -5.72
N GLY A 84 -18.28 -2.61 -6.98
CA GLY A 84 -19.06 -3.05 -8.13
C GLY A 84 -18.50 -4.31 -8.81
N TYR A 85 -17.48 -4.95 -8.24
CA TYR A 85 -16.98 -6.20 -8.79
C TYR A 85 -18.05 -7.30 -8.65
N PRO A 86 -18.35 -8.07 -9.71
CA PRO A 86 -19.41 -9.08 -9.72
C PRO A 86 -18.97 -10.38 -8.99
N VAL A 87 -18.74 -10.29 -7.68
CA VAL A 87 -18.31 -11.43 -6.85
C VAL A 87 -19.34 -12.55 -6.89
N GLY A 88 -18.90 -13.77 -7.21
CA GLY A 88 -19.75 -14.96 -7.22
C GLY A 88 -20.74 -15.08 -8.39
N GLU A 89 -20.71 -14.15 -9.36
CA GLU A 89 -21.48 -14.30 -10.60
C GLU A 89 -20.90 -15.40 -11.50
N GLU A 90 -21.74 -16.02 -12.35
CA GLU A 90 -21.31 -17.10 -13.25
C GLU A 90 -20.15 -16.65 -14.16
N GLY A 91 -19.03 -17.36 -14.08
CA GLY A 91 -17.81 -17.04 -14.84
C GLY A 91 -16.97 -15.91 -14.25
N LYS A 92 -17.23 -15.50 -13.00
CA LYS A 92 -16.44 -14.54 -12.21
C LYS A 92 -15.83 -15.20 -10.99
N PHE A 93 -14.92 -14.49 -10.32
CA PHE A 93 -14.29 -14.97 -9.09
C PHE A 93 -15.25 -14.84 -7.90
N ASP A 94 -15.11 -15.75 -6.93
CA ASP A 94 -15.78 -15.67 -5.62
C ASP A 94 -15.12 -14.65 -4.67
N TYR A 95 -14.20 -13.84 -5.20
CA TYR A 95 -13.51 -12.76 -4.51
C TYR A 95 -13.16 -11.65 -5.51
N ILE A 96 -12.83 -10.45 -5.03
CA ILE A 96 -12.24 -9.39 -5.85
C ILE A 96 -10.80 -9.77 -6.18
N PRO A 97 -10.43 -9.96 -7.46
CA PRO A 97 -9.12 -10.48 -7.83
C PRO A 97 -8.05 -9.38 -7.85
N THR A 98 -6.84 -9.73 -8.29
CA THR A 98 -5.74 -8.76 -8.43
C THR A 98 -6.05 -7.67 -9.45
N TYR A 99 -5.26 -6.60 -9.45
CA TYR A 99 -5.44 -5.50 -10.40
C TYR A 99 -5.41 -5.94 -11.87
N GLU A 100 -4.49 -6.85 -12.23
CA GLU A 100 -4.33 -7.41 -13.58
C GLU A 100 -5.54 -8.24 -14.03
N GLU A 101 -6.24 -8.86 -13.07
CA GLU A 101 -7.44 -9.67 -13.31
C GLU A 101 -8.73 -8.85 -13.22
N GLY A 102 -8.62 -7.53 -13.11
CA GLY A 102 -9.74 -6.60 -13.11
C GLY A 102 -10.26 -6.19 -11.74
N GLY A 103 -9.58 -6.58 -10.65
CA GLY A 103 -9.84 -6.06 -9.31
C GLY A 103 -8.80 -5.01 -8.91
N TYR A 104 -8.21 -5.16 -7.72
CA TYR A 104 -7.21 -4.25 -7.17
C TYR A 104 -6.29 -4.96 -6.16
N ASP A 105 -5.09 -4.41 -5.94
CA ASP A 105 -4.17 -4.93 -4.91
C ASP A 105 -4.18 -4.01 -3.67
N ILE A 106 -3.92 -2.70 -3.85
CA ILE A 106 -4.07 -1.67 -2.80
C ILE A 106 -4.95 -0.53 -3.32
N LEU A 107 -5.97 -0.17 -2.54
CA LEU A 107 -6.81 1.00 -2.77
C LEU A 107 -6.55 2.06 -1.69
N PHE A 108 -6.20 3.27 -2.11
CA PHE A 108 -6.17 4.44 -1.23
C PHE A 108 -7.55 5.09 -1.20
N VAL A 109 -8.20 5.05 -0.04
CA VAL A 109 -9.54 5.62 0.16
C VAL A 109 -9.65 6.23 1.56
N GLY A 110 -10.52 7.22 1.72
CA GLY A 110 -10.83 7.83 3.01
C GLY A 110 -12.27 7.54 3.41
N TRP A 111 -12.48 7.34 4.71
CA TRP A 111 -13.81 7.20 5.31
C TRP A 111 -14.19 8.46 6.09
N CYS A 112 -15.41 8.94 5.86
CA CYS A 112 -15.99 10.03 6.64
C CYS A 112 -16.83 9.45 7.78
N TRP A 113 -16.20 9.25 8.93
CA TRP A 113 -16.88 8.77 10.13
C TRP A 113 -17.83 9.83 10.70
N LYS A 114 -18.89 9.37 11.36
CA LYS A 114 -19.72 10.22 12.21
C LYS A 114 -18.94 10.53 13.50
N LEU A 115 -19.53 11.36 14.36
CA LEU A 115 -18.95 11.65 15.68
C LEU A 115 -18.79 10.38 16.52
N ASP A 116 -19.79 9.50 16.46
CA ASP A 116 -19.73 8.18 17.07
C ASP A 116 -19.06 7.21 16.08
N TRP A 117 -18.05 6.49 16.57
CA TRP A 117 -17.37 5.45 15.82
C TRP A 117 -18.26 4.21 15.72
N ASP A 118 -18.58 3.75 14.52
CA ASP A 118 -19.40 2.55 14.28
C ASP A 118 -18.88 1.79 13.05
N PRO A 119 -18.10 0.71 13.22
CA PRO A 119 -17.46 0.00 12.12
C PRO A 119 -18.41 -0.94 11.35
N THR A 120 -19.70 -0.96 11.70
CA THR A 120 -20.70 -1.78 11.01
C THR A 120 -20.76 -1.43 9.54
N GLY A 121 -20.75 -2.45 8.68
CA GLY A 121 -20.72 -2.29 7.23
C GLY A 121 -19.32 -2.33 6.65
N LEU A 122 -18.28 -2.06 7.44
CA LEU A 122 -16.93 -1.83 6.92
C LEU A 122 -15.99 -3.03 7.08
N PHE A 123 -16.10 -3.75 8.19
CA PHE A 123 -15.18 -4.85 8.51
C PHE A 123 -15.90 -6.16 8.87
N ASP A 124 -17.22 -6.14 9.11
CA ASP A 124 -17.94 -7.37 9.39
C ASP A 124 -18.08 -8.24 8.13
N SER A 125 -17.99 -9.55 8.32
CA SER A 125 -18.03 -10.53 7.22
C SER A 125 -19.36 -10.49 6.43
N PRO A 126 -20.54 -10.28 7.06
CA PRO A 126 -21.79 -10.11 6.31
C PRO A 126 -21.78 -8.94 5.31
N SER A 127 -20.93 -7.94 5.54
CA SER A 127 -20.83 -6.73 4.72
C SER A 127 -19.77 -6.82 3.62
N ILE A 128 -19.17 -8.00 3.40
CA ILE A 128 -18.37 -8.26 2.20
C ILE A 128 -19.22 -7.95 0.97
N VAL A 129 -18.62 -7.27 -0.01
CA VAL A 129 -19.32 -6.86 -1.23
C VAL A 129 -20.06 -8.04 -1.89
N PRO A 130 -21.28 -7.82 -2.43
CA PRO A 130 -21.93 -6.53 -2.68
C PRO A 130 -22.79 -6.01 -1.50
N ASN A 131 -22.70 -6.61 -0.31
CA ASN A 131 -23.66 -6.34 0.77
C ASN A 131 -23.32 -5.11 1.63
N GLY A 132 -22.08 -4.60 1.54
CA GLY A 132 -21.61 -3.45 2.30
C GLY A 132 -20.29 -2.88 1.77
N ASP A 133 -19.54 -2.25 2.68
CA ASP A 133 -18.31 -1.51 2.39
C ASP A 133 -17.02 -2.31 2.68
N ASN A 134 -17.14 -3.58 3.08
CA ASN A 134 -16.00 -4.47 3.29
C ASN A 134 -15.45 -4.97 1.95
N VAL A 135 -14.94 -4.03 1.15
CA VAL A 135 -14.19 -4.30 -0.09
C VAL A 135 -12.87 -5.02 0.18
N TYR A 136 -12.35 -4.91 1.41
CA TYR A 136 -11.16 -5.63 1.88
C TYR A 136 -11.34 -7.15 1.84
N GLN A 137 -12.60 -7.62 1.80
CA GLN A 137 -12.96 -9.03 1.93
C GLN A 137 -12.45 -9.63 3.25
N TYR A 138 -12.37 -8.80 4.28
CA TYR A 138 -11.93 -9.19 5.61
C TYR A 138 -13.00 -10.05 6.28
N ASN A 139 -12.57 -11.14 6.90
CA ASN A 139 -13.46 -12.10 7.54
C ASN A 139 -12.82 -12.58 8.84
N ASN A 140 -13.39 -12.15 9.95
CA ASN A 140 -12.98 -12.58 11.28
C ASN A 140 -14.22 -12.83 12.16
N PRO A 141 -14.56 -14.09 12.47
CA PRO A 141 -15.72 -14.42 13.30
C PRO A 141 -15.66 -13.85 14.73
N GLU A 142 -14.45 -13.62 15.27
CA GLU A 142 -14.28 -12.96 16.56
C GLU A 142 -14.68 -11.48 16.46
N PHE A 143 -14.23 -10.80 15.41
CA PHE A 143 -14.66 -9.43 15.12
C PHE A 143 -16.18 -9.34 14.98
N ASP A 144 -16.79 -10.23 14.19
CA ASP A 144 -18.26 -10.26 13.99
C ASP A 144 -19.00 -10.43 15.33
N THR A 145 -18.53 -11.33 16.19
CA THR A 145 -19.11 -11.56 17.52
C THR A 145 -19.00 -10.32 18.40
N LYS A 146 -17.81 -9.71 18.44
CA LYS A 146 -17.54 -8.50 19.23
C LYS A 146 -18.31 -7.28 18.73
N LEU A 147 -18.58 -7.22 17.43
CA LEU A 147 -19.39 -6.15 16.84
C LEU A 147 -20.84 -6.23 17.32
N VAL A 148 -21.41 -7.43 17.40
CA VAL A 148 -22.75 -7.62 17.97
C VAL A 148 -22.79 -7.18 19.43
N GLU A 149 -21.80 -7.55 20.23
CA GLU A 149 -21.72 -7.09 21.62
C GLU A 149 -21.63 -5.57 21.72
N TYR A 150 -20.80 -4.93 20.88
CA TYR A 150 -20.64 -3.48 20.85
C TYR A 150 -21.93 -2.75 20.45
N THR A 151 -22.58 -3.19 19.36
CA THR A 151 -23.77 -2.54 18.80
C THR A 151 -25.04 -2.74 19.64
N THR A 152 -25.06 -3.76 20.51
CA THR A 152 -26.19 -4.06 21.40
C THR A 152 -26.00 -3.56 22.84
N GLU A 153 -24.81 -3.03 23.17
CA GLU A 153 -24.52 -2.47 24.49
C GLU A 153 -25.19 -1.10 24.70
N LEU A 154 -25.85 -0.93 25.85
CA LEU A 154 -26.59 0.28 26.22
C LEU A 154 -25.84 1.13 27.25
N ASN A 155 -24.86 0.57 27.94
CA ASN A 155 -23.97 1.28 28.84
C ASN A 155 -22.80 1.89 28.06
N ASP A 156 -22.68 3.22 28.09
CA ASP A 156 -21.65 3.94 27.34
C ASP A 156 -20.21 3.56 27.74
N GLU A 157 -19.94 3.35 29.04
CA GLU A 157 -18.61 2.98 29.52
C GLU A 157 -18.22 1.58 29.04
N GLU A 158 -19.15 0.62 29.13
CA GLU A 158 -18.92 -0.75 28.64
C GLU A 158 -18.79 -0.80 27.12
N ARG A 159 -19.60 0.01 26.40
CA ARG A 159 -19.53 0.13 24.94
C ARG A 159 -18.17 0.68 24.48
N ILE A 160 -17.58 1.62 25.22
CA ILE A 160 -16.23 2.14 24.92
C ILE A 160 -15.17 1.05 25.08
N GLU A 161 -15.24 0.22 26.12
CA GLU A 161 -14.28 -0.88 26.29
C GLU A 161 -14.43 -1.91 25.16
N LYS A 162 -15.66 -2.25 24.77
CA LYS A 162 -15.92 -3.12 23.60
C LYS A 162 -15.39 -2.53 22.29
N ALA A 163 -15.50 -1.22 22.09
CA ALA A 163 -14.92 -0.55 20.93
C ALA A 163 -13.39 -0.70 20.87
N LYS A 164 -12.70 -0.63 22.02
CA LYS A 164 -11.24 -0.84 22.08
C LYS A 164 -10.85 -2.27 21.71
N GLU A 165 -11.65 -3.27 22.13
CA GLU A 165 -11.43 -4.66 21.73
C GLU A 165 -11.51 -4.83 20.21
N LEU A 166 -12.55 -4.26 19.58
CA LEU A 166 -12.69 -4.26 18.12
C LEU A 166 -11.52 -3.53 17.43
N GLN A 167 -11.11 -2.38 17.96
CA GLN A 167 -9.97 -1.61 17.44
C GLN A 167 -8.64 -2.38 17.55
N ALA A 168 -8.46 -3.16 18.62
CA ALA A 168 -7.29 -4.01 18.77
C ALA A 168 -7.25 -5.11 17.71
N ILE A 169 -8.39 -5.75 17.42
CA ILE A 169 -8.48 -6.79 16.38
C ILE A 169 -8.07 -6.21 15.02
N ILE A 170 -8.66 -5.09 14.59
CA ILE A 170 -8.32 -4.49 13.28
C ILE A 170 -6.88 -3.94 13.23
N TYR A 171 -6.31 -3.53 14.37
CA TYR A 171 -4.93 -3.07 14.45
C TYR A 171 -3.93 -4.22 14.24
N GLU A 172 -4.22 -5.41 14.78
CA GLU A 172 -3.36 -6.59 14.61
C GLU A 172 -3.55 -7.26 13.25
N ASP A 173 -4.79 -7.34 12.75
CA ASP A 173 -5.12 -8.01 11.49
C ASP A 173 -4.80 -7.16 10.25
N LEU A 174 -4.75 -5.83 10.39
CA LEU A 174 -4.46 -4.86 9.34
C LEU A 174 -5.28 -5.04 8.03
N PRO A 175 -6.61 -5.23 8.06
CA PRO A 175 -7.42 -5.25 6.83
C PRO A 175 -7.39 -3.90 6.09
N ALA A 176 -7.13 -2.81 6.82
CA ALA A 176 -6.85 -1.50 6.28
C ALA A 176 -5.71 -0.84 7.10
N ILE A 177 -4.76 -0.21 6.41
CA ILE A 177 -3.66 0.53 7.04
C ILE A 177 -4.05 2.00 7.12
N THR A 178 -4.16 2.53 8.34
CA THR A 178 -4.52 3.93 8.56
C THR A 178 -3.34 4.84 8.26
N MET A 179 -3.55 5.82 7.37
CA MET A 179 -2.57 6.85 7.03
C MET A 179 -2.87 8.13 7.83
N THR A 180 -1.84 8.73 8.43
CA THR A 180 -1.94 9.98 9.23
C THR A 180 -0.97 11.02 8.72
#